data_AF-A0A165SR35-F1
#
_entry.id   AF-A0A165SR35-F1
#
_cell.length_a   1.000
_cell.length_b   1.000
_cell.length_c   1.000
_cell.angle_alpha   90.00
_cell.angle_beta   90.00
_cell.angle_gamma   90.00
#
_symmetry.space_group_name_H-M   'P 1'
#
loop_
_entity.id
_entity.type
_entity.pdbx_description
1 polymer ?
#
loop_
_entity_poly.entity_id
_entity_poly.type
_entity_poly.pdbx_seq_one_letter_code
_entity_poly.pdbx_strand_id
1 'polypeptide(L)' 'MKYNGPFEIIEKLSPVTYRLRLPASYKMHPVINIMHIEKYEKSPPEFGV' A
#
# COMPACT_ATOMS: atom_id res chain seq x y z
N MET A 1 -8.75 -11.87 4.01
CA MET A 1 -8.50 -10.45 4.29
C MET A 1 -8.46 -9.74 2.92
N LYS A 2 -9.27 -8.71 2.68
CA LYS A 2 -9.30 -8.00 1.40
C LYS A 2 -8.39 -6.77 1.48
N TYR A 3 -7.25 -6.81 0.81
CA TYR A 3 -6.38 -5.64 0.67
C TYR A 3 -6.83 -4.82 -0.54
N ASN A 4 -6.85 -3.49 -0.38
CA ASN A 4 -7.28 -2.58 -1.44
C ASN A 4 -6.12 -2.32 -2.40
N GLY A 5 -5.77 -3.28 -3.25
CA GLY A 5 -4.77 -3.11 -4.30
C GLY A 5 -3.35 -2.77 -3.81
N PRO A 6 -2.36 -2.81 -4.71
CA PRO A 6 -1.01 -2.33 -4.41
C PRO A 6 -0.98 -0.81 -4.46
N PHE A 7 -0.55 -0.17 -3.38
CA PHE A 7 -0.27 1.27 -3.36
C PHE A 7 1.22 1.52 -3.45
N GLU A 8 1.60 2.46 -4.30
CA GLU A 8 2.99 2.90 -4.44
C GLU A 8 3.37 3.84 -3.29
N ILE A 9 4.57 3.66 -2.72
CA ILE A 9 5.12 4.57 -1.72
C ILE A 9 5.69 5.77 -2.46
N ILE A 10 5.11 6.95 -2.23
CA ILE A 10 5.61 8.22 -2.77
C ILE A 10 6.80 8.72 -1.94
N GLU A 11 6.70 8.63 -0.62
CA GLU A 11 7.67 9.28 0.27
C GLU A 11 7.76 8.55 1.61
N LYS A 12 8.98 8.39 2.13
CA LYS A 12 9.22 7.89 3.48
C LYS A 12 9.35 9.06 4.44
N LEU A 13 8.32 9.29 5.25
CA LEU A 13 8.29 10.37 6.25
C LEU A 13 9.06 9.98 7.51
N SER A 14 9.03 8.69 7.88
CA SER A 14 9.67 8.16 9.09
C SER A 14 9.95 6.66 8.91
N PRO A 15 10.71 6.02 9.81
CA PRO A 15 10.96 4.57 9.76
C PRO A 15 9.69 3.73 9.69
N VAL A 16 8.62 4.23 10.32
CA VAL A 16 7.32 3.56 10.44
C VAL A 16 6.18 4.24 9.67
N THR A 17 6.44 5.36 8.98
CA THR A 17 5.38 6.18 8.35
C THR A 17 5.73 6.49 6.90
N TYR A 18 4.80 6.21 6.00
CA TYR A 18 4.97 6.32 4.56
C TYR A 18 3.80 7.08 3.95
N ARG A 19 4.09 7.93 2.96
CA ARG A 19 3.07 8.53 2.11
C ARG A 19 2.83 7.62 0.91
N LEU A 20 1.61 7.13 0.75
CA LEU A 20 1.17 6.29 -0.35
C LEU A 20 0.49 7.12 -1.44
N ARG A 21 0.58 6.64 -2.68
CA ARG A 21 -0.18 7.17 -3.81
C ARG A 21 -1.62 6.68 -3.73
N LEU A 22 -2.45 7.41 -3.00
CA LEU A 22 -3.88 7.20 -2.99
C LEU A 22 -4.55 7.96 -4.14
N PRO A 23 -5.55 7.37 -4.82
CA PRO A 23 -6.36 8.11 -5.77
C PRO A 23 -7.16 9.19 -5.03
N ALA A 24 -7.36 10.35 -5.67
CA ALA A 24 -8.09 11.49 -5.10
C ALA A 24 -9.53 11.16 -4.67
N SER A 25 -10.09 10.05 -5.17
CA SER A 25 -11.40 9.53 -4.76
C SER A 25 -11.42 9.02 -3.31
N TYR A 26 -10.27 8.64 -2.74
CA TYR A 26 -10.18 8.22 -1.35
C TYR A 26 -10.21 9.44 -0.44
N LYS A 27 -11.23 9.53 0.42
CA LYS A 27 -11.38 10.62 1.42
C LYS A 27 -10.40 10.52 2.60
N MET A 28 -9.40 9.64 2.53
CA MET A 28 -8.44 9.41 3.62
C MET A 28 -7.08 10.05 3.32
N HIS A 29 -6.33 10.35 4.37
CA HIS A 29 -4.99 10.89 4.22
C HIS A 29 -4.04 9.86 3.58
N PRO A 30 -3.18 10.28 2.64
CA PRO A 30 -2.19 9.39 2.01
C PRO A 30 -1.05 8.97 2.93
N VAL A 31 -1.01 9.47 4.16
CA VAL A 31 0.04 9.14 5.13
C VAL A 31 -0.43 7.98 6.00
N ILE A 32 0.23 6.82 5.83
CA ILE A 32 -0.15 5.56 6.47
C ILE A 32 1.06 4.99 7.23
N ASN A 33 0.79 4.42 8.41
CA ASN A 33 1.80 3.74 9.21
C ASN A 33 2.00 2.30 8.70
N ILE A 34 3.24 1.80 8.79
CA ILE A 34 3.63 0.45 8.38
C ILE A 34 2.79 -0.66 9.04
N MET A 35 2.25 -0.45 10.24
CA MET A 35 1.35 -1.42 10.89
C MET A 35 0.04 -1.67 10.13
N HIS A 36 -0.36 -0.75 9.24
CA HIS A 36 -1.61 -0.86 8.46
C HIS A 36 -1.37 -1.28 7.01
N ILE A 37 -0.13 -1.53 6.62
CA ILE A 37 0.21 -1.98 5.26
C ILE A 37 1.00 -3.27 5.34
N GLU A 38 0.79 -4.13 4.35
CA GLU A 38 1.59 -5.32 4.16
C GLU A 38 2.36 -5.20 2.86
N LYS A 39 3.55 -5.81 2.83
CA LYS A 39 4.36 -5.83 1.62
C LYS A 39 3.56 -6.57 0.55
N TYR A 40 3.40 -5.94 -0.60
CA TYR A 40 2.81 -6.60 -1.74
C TYR A 40 3.74 -7.74 -2.20
N GLU A 41 3.34 -8.98 -1.95
CA GLU A 41 3.92 -10.16 -2.59
C GLU A 41 3.08 -10.50 -3.82
N LYS A 42 3.73 -10.49 -4.99
CA LYS A 42 3.11 -10.92 -6.22
C LYS A 42 2.81 -12.40 -6.09
N SER A 43 1.58 -12.82 -6.38
CA SER A 43 1.24 -14.25 -6.40
C SER A 43 2.24 -14.98 -7.33
N PRO A 44 2.75 -16.16 -6.93
CA PRO A 44 3.65 -16.92 -7.77
C PRO A 44 2.99 -17.15 -9.13
N PRO A 45 3.77 -17.04 -10.23
CA PRO A 45 3.23 -17.14 -11.59
C PRO A 45 2.54 -18.48 -11.87
N GLU A 46 2.72 -19.48 -11.00
CA GLU A 46 2.08 -20.80 -11.07
C GLU A 46 0.56 -20.78 -10.80
N PHE A 47 0.03 -19.71 -10.19
CA PHE A 47 -1.41 -19.59 -9.88
C PHE A 47 -2.13 -18.50 -10.71
N GLY A 48 -1.47 -17.90 -11.71
CA GLY A 48 -2.07 -16.88 -12.58
C GLY A 48 -2.58 -17.46 -13.90
N VAL A 49 -3.80 -18.02 -13.89
CA VAL A 49 -4.63 -18.24 -15.10
C VAL A 49 -5.74 -17.20 -15.20
#